data_AF-A0A2D8QF36-F1
#
_entry.id   AF-A0A2D8QF36-F1
#
_cell.length_a   1.000
_cell.length_b   1.000
_cell.length_c   1.000
_cell.angle_alpha   90.00
_cell.angle_beta   90.00
_cell.angle_gamma   90.00
#
_symmetry.space_group_name_H-M   'P 1'
#
loop_
_entity.id
_entity.type
_entity.pdbx_description
1 polymer ?
#
loop_
_entity_poly.entity_id
_entity_poly.type
_entity_poly.pdbx_seq_one_letter_code
_entity_poly.pdbx_strand_id
1 'polypeptide(L)'
;MPSLPLPFVGALLLAILCARLVAGSEPGRRITPPLVFVAACTLDLIVVGLRWSTDLAAIRALQPVVAATLPPLAWLCFARLTRPRRRARWPHLLPVALVALLSAVWTLWKAPIDGVLAAIFLGYAAALLRLAARGPDALAAARLDDAPKAIRSIRLVGLVLASFALVDLAIAVDVALSAGRHAALIVAAANLIALPAGAWAIATTGLAPPQQPAAPTEPPQAKTAQDDEPPADEDDLAEDQAIIDRLDALMQDRAPYRDPDLTLDRLARRLGLPARRLSAAVNRRLDRNVSQLVNDHRVAEACRLLSTTDDPVTRIMFDAGFQTKSNFNREFRRVTGTTPSAWRRDRRGAGARTP
;
A
#
# COMPACT_ATOMS: atom_id res chain seq x y z
N MET A 1 -5.60 -40.49 9.85
CA MET A 1 -5.83 -39.34 10.75
C MET A 1 -6.41 -38.21 9.92
N PRO A 2 -7.54 -37.58 10.29
CA PRO A 2 -8.04 -36.45 9.54
C PRO A 2 -7.10 -35.27 9.83
N SER A 3 -6.11 -35.05 8.98
CA SER A 3 -5.37 -33.80 8.99
C SER A 3 -6.35 -32.71 8.58
N LEU A 4 -6.62 -31.76 9.48
CA LEU A 4 -7.31 -30.52 9.09
C LEU A 4 -6.55 -29.94 7.90
N PRO A 5 -7.20 -29.77 6.74
CA PRO A 5 -6.51 -29.21 5.59
C PRO A 5 -5.93 -27.85 5.98
N LEU A 6 -4.62 -27.69 5.80
CA LEU A 6 -3.88 -26.45 6.07
C LEU A 6 -4.61 -25.15 5.62
N PRO A 7 -5.38 -25.15 4.51
CA PRO A 7 -6.19 -23.98 4.13
C PRO A 7 -7.20 -23.51 5.18
N PHE A 8 -7.83 -24.41 5.95
CA PHE A 8 -8.79 -24.02 6.99
C PHE A 8 -8.14 -23.30 8.18
N VAL A 9 -6.90 -23.68 8.52
CA VAL A 9 -6.14 -22.98 9.56
C VAL A 9 -5.81 -21.56 9.09
N GLY A 10 -5.36 -21.40 7.83
CA GLY A 10 -5.14 -20.09 7.23
C GLY A 10 -6.41 -19.24 7.16
N ALA A 11 -7.55 -19.84 6.78
CA ALA A 11 -8.84 -19.18 6.76
C ALA A 11 -9.27 -18.69 8.15
N LEU A 12 -9.07 -19.50 9.20
CA LEU A 12 -9.36 -19.11 10.58
C LEU A 12 -8.51 -17.91 11.03
N LEU A 13 -7.21 -17.91 10.72
CA LEU A 13 -6.32 -16.78 11.05
C LEU A 13 -6.75 -15.49 10.35
N LEU A 14 -7.10 -15.56 9.06
CA LEU A 14 -7.61 -14.40 8.32
C LEU A 14 -9.00 -13.97 8.80
N ALA A 15 -9.86 -14.90 9.22
CA ALA A 15 -11.15 -14.59 9.82
C ALA A 15 -10.99 -13.85 11.16
N ILE A 16 -10.05 -14.27 12.01
CA ILE A 16 -9.72 -13.57 13.26
C ILE A 16 -9.19 -12.15 12.95
N LEU A 17 -8.33 -12.00 11.94
CA LEU A 17 -7.86 -10.69 11.50
C LEU A 17 -9.02 -9.82 10.99
N CYS A 18 -9.93 -10.38 10.19
CA CYS A 18 -11.14 -9.71 9.70
C CYS A 18 -12.03 -9.23 10.85
N ALA A 19 -12.29 -10.10 11.83
CA ALA A 19 -13.07 -9.78 13.02
C ALA A 19 -12.42 -8.65 13.85
N ARG A 20 -11.09 -8.64 14.00
CA ARG A 20 -10.37 -7.55 14.67
C ARG A 20 -10.46 -6.22 13.92
N LEU A 21 -10.40 -6.25 12.59
CA LEU A 21 -10.55 -5.05 11.77
C LEU A 21 -11.97 -4.47 11.87
N VAL A 22 -12.99 -5.33 11.96
CA VAL A 22 -14.39 -4.91 12.18
C VAL A 22 -14.59 -4.39 13.60
N ALA A 23 -14.10 -5.10 14.61
CA ALA A 23 -14.25 -4.71 16.02
C ALA A 23 -13.51 -3.39 16.37
N GLY A 24 -12.41 -3.10 15.67
CA GLY A 24 -11.70 -1.82 15.77
C GLY A 24 -12.31 -0.70 14.92
N SER A 25 -13.45 -0.92 14.25
CA SER A 25 -14.14 0.09 13.45
C SER A 25 -15.32 0.69 14.22
N GLU A 26 -15.43 2.02 14.21
CA GLU A 26 -16.56 2.75 14.81
C GLU A 26 -17.93 2.20 14.34
N PRO A 27 -18.93 2.10 15.23
CA PRO A 27 -20.28 1.71 14.86
C PRO A 27 -20.84 2.67 13.78
N GLY A 28 -21.17 2.13 12.60
CA GLY A 28 -21.67 2.89 11.44
C GLY A 28 -20.67 3.11 10.30
N ARG A 29 -19.42 2.67 10.42
CA ARG A 29 -18.41 2.81 9.37
C ARG A 29 -18.61 1.79 8.24
N ARG A 30 -18.61 2.26 6.98
CA ARG A 30 -18.77 1.44 5.76
C ARG A 30 -17.63 0.43 5.57
N ILE A 31 -17.92 -0.70 4.91
CA ILE A 31 -16.97 -1.73 4.47
C ILE A 31 -15.74 -1.10 3.81
N THR A 32 -14.56 -1.30 4.40
CA THR A 32 -13.31 -0.75 3.84
C THR A 32 -12.71 -1.72 2.79
N PRO A 33 -12.11 -1.23 1.69
CA PRO A 33 -11.46 -2.10 0.70
C PRO A 33 -10.48 -3.15 1.26
N PRO A 34 -9.62 -2.88 2.26
CA PRO A 34 -8.77 -3.91 2.86
C PRO A 34 -9.58 -5.02 3.54
N LEU A 35 -10.72 -4.68 4.14
CA LEU A 35 -11.62 -5.66 4.73
C LEU A 35 -12.21 -6.58 3.64
N VAL A 36 -12.62 -6.02 2.50
CA VAL A 36 -13.10 -6.80 1.34
C VAL A 36 -12.00 -7.73 0.83
N PHE A 37 -10.77 -7.25 0.72
CA PHE A 37 -9.65 -8.07 0.27
C PHE A 37 -9.34 -9.22 1.23
N VAL A 38 -9.26 -8.94 2.54
CA VAL A 38 -9.04 -9.99 3.55
C VAL A 38 -10.18 -11.01 3.54
N ALA A 39 -11.44 -10.55 3.44
CA ALA A 39 -12.59 -11.43 3.33
C ALA A 39 -12.54 -12.32 2.07
N ALA A 40 -12.10 -11.77 0.92
CA ALA A 40 -11.91 -12.53 -0.30
C ALA A 40 -10.80 -13.58 -0.16
N CYS A 41 -9.68 -13.25 0.48
CA CYS A 41 -8.62 -14.24 0.79
C CYS A 41 -9.12 -15.34 1.74
N THR A 42 -9.93 -15.00 2.74
CA THR A 42 -10.55 -15.99 3.63
C THR A 42 -11.48 -16.92 2.84
N LEU A 43 -12.33 -16.36 1.98
CA LEU A 43 -13.23 -17.15 1.14
C LEU A 43 -12.46 -18.09 0.20
N ASP A 44 -11.39 -17.61 -0.41
CA ASP A 44 -10.52 -18.41 -1.28
C ASP A 44 -9.92 -19.60 -0.53
N LEU A 45 -9.35 -19.39 0.66
CA LEU A 45 -8.80 -20.48 1.48
C LEU A 45 -9.86 -21.50 1.92
N ILE A 46 -11.09 -21.06 2.19
CA ILE A 46 -12.21 -21.97 2.49
C ILE A 46 -12.54 -22.81 1.27
N VAL A 47 -12.66 -22.19 0.09
CA VAL A 47 -12.99 -22.89 -1.16
C VAL A 47 -11.89 -23.88 -1.54
N VAL A 48 -10.62 -23.51 -1.36
CA VAL A 48 -9.47 -24.42 -1.53
C VAL A 48 -9.57 -25.58 -0.54
N GLY A 49 -9.82 -25.31 0.75
CA GLY A 49 -10.00 -26.37 1.75
C GLY A 49 -11.13 -27.33 1.40
N LEU A 50 -12.27 -26.80 0.94
CA LEU A 50 -13.42 -27.56 0.51
C LEU A 50 -13.14 -28.41 -0.75
N ARG A 51 -12.32 -27.93 -1.70
CA ARG A 51 -11.93 -28.73 -2.88
C ARG A 51 -11.17 -29.99 -2.47
N TRP A 52 -10.32 -29.90 -1.46
CA TRP A 52 -9.52 -31.04 -1.02
C TRP A 52 -10.26 -31.96 -0.06
N SER A 53 -11.37 -31.52 0.54
CA SER A 53 -12.19 -32.34 1.44
C SER A 53 -13.46 -32.90 0.81
N THR A 54 -13.93 -32.34 -0.32
CA THR A 54 -15.17 -32.75 -0.99
C THR A 54 -14.93 -32.98 -2.48
N ASP A 55 -15.53 -34.03 -3.04
CA ASP A 55 -15.43 -34.35 -4.48
C ASP A 55 -16.52 -33.66 -5.34
N LEU A 56 -17.01 -32.50 -4.90
CA LEU A 56 -18.11 -31.80 -5.58
C LEU A 56 -17.63 -31.04 -6.82
N ALA A 57 -18.25 -31.34 -7.97
CA ALA A 57 -17.94 -30.67 -9.24
C ALA A 57 -18.15 -29.15 -9.19
N ALA A 58 -19.15 -28.68 -8.44
CA ALA A 58 -19.43 -27.26 -8.26
C ALA A 58 -18.25 -26.52 -7.61
N ILE A 59 -17.58 -27.13 -6.63
CA ILE A 59 -16.44 -26.52 -5.94
C ILE A 59 -15.21 -26.45 -6.86
N ARG A 60 -15.01 -27.47 -7.71
CA ARG A 60 -13.97 -27.45 -8.74
C ARG A 60 -14.16 -26.30 -9.73
N ALA A 61 -15.40 -26.05 -10.16
CA ALA A 61 -15.72 -24.95 -11.06
C ALA A 61 -15.62 -23.58 -10.37
N LEU A 62 -15.97 -23.50 -9.08
CA LEU A 62 -15.99 -22.24 -8.33
C LEU A 62 -14.60 -21.74 -7.94
N GLN A 63 -13.66 -22.62 -7.58
CA GLN A 63 -12.34 -22.21 -7.10
C GLN A 63 -11.60 -21.23 -8.05
N PRO A 64 -11.39 -21.54 -9.34
CA PRO A 64 -10.64 -20.63 -10.21
C PRO A 64 -11.32 -19.27 -10.34
N VAL A 65 -12.65 -19.21 -10.28
CA VAL A 65 -13.42 -17.96 -10.31
C VAL A 65 -13.15 -17.13 -9.06
N VAL A 66 -13.16 -17.74 -7.88
CA VAL A 66 -12.84 -17.07 -6.61
C VAL A 66 -11.39 -16.58 -6.62
N ALA A 67 -10.44 -17.42 -7.04
CA ALA A 67 -9.03 -17.04 -7.14
C ALA A 67 -8.81 -15.84 -8.08
N ALA A 68 -9.51 -15.80 -9.22
CA ALA A 68 -9.43 -14.70 -10.18
C ALA A 68 -9.91 -13.34 -9.63
N THR A 69 -10.66 -13.31 -8.52
CA THR A 69 -11.08 -12.06 -7.87
C THR A 69 -9.95 -11.39 -7.07
N LEU A 70 -8.96 -12.15 -6.61
CA LEU A 70 -7.93 -11.64 -5.70
C LEU A 70 -7.04 -10.57 -6.32
N PRO A 71 -6.46 -10.75 -7.53
CA PRO A 71 -5.57 -9.75 -8.11
C PRO A 71 -6.26 -8.40 -8.42
N PRO A 72 -7.48 -8.37 -9.01
CA PRO A 72 -8.24 -7.14 -9.17
C PRO A 72 -8.58 -6.44 -7.84
N LEU A 73 -8.99 -7.19 -6.81
CA LEU A 73 -9.28 -6.62 -5.49
C LEU A 73 -8.04 -6.02 -4.83
N ALA A 74 -6.89 -6.72 -4.92
CA ALA A 74 -5.60 -6.19 -4.44
C ALA A 74 -5.26 -4.86 -5.12
N TRP A 75 -5.41 -4.78 -6.44
CA TRP A 75 -5.19 -3.55 -7.20
C TRP A 75 -6.13 -2.43 -6.75
N LEU A 76 -7.44 -2.69 -6.66
CA LEU A 76 -8.42 -1.67 -6.26
C LEU A 76 -8.17 -1.13 -4.85
N CYS A 77 -7.62 -1.95 -3.94
CA CYS A 77 -7.24 -1.53 -2.59
C CYS A 77 -6.16 -0.44 -2.57
N PHE A 78 -5.25 -0.44 -3.54
CA PHE A 78 -4.15 0.53 -3.60
C PHE A 78 -4.39 1.61 -4.64
N ALA A 79 -5.13 1.33 -5.73
CA ALA A 79 -5.46 2.29 -6.77
C ALA A 79 -6.22 3.51 -6.24
N ARG A 80 -7.03 3.35 -5.19
CA ARG A 80 -7.72 4.48 -4.51
C ARG A 80 -6.79 5.49 -3.83
N LEU A 81 -5.55 5.08 -3.52
CA LEU A 81 -4.52 5.95 -2.92
C LEU A 81 -3.78 6.75 -4.00
N THR A 82 -3.88 6.32 -5.26
CA THR A 82 -3.44 7.09 -6.42
C THR A 82 -4.50 8.12 -6.79
N ARG A 83 -4.13 9.13 -7.58
CA ARG A 83 -5.08 10.15 -8.02
C ARG A 83 -6.34 9.52 -8.65
N PRO A 84 -7.53 10.04 -8.36
CA PRO A 84 -8.76 9.57 -8.98
C PRO A 84 -8.74 9.91 -10.47
N ARG A 85 -8.19 9.02 -11.29
CA ARG A 85 -8.67 8.92 -12.67
C ARG A 85 -10.06 8.33 -12.57
N ARG A 86 -11.04 8.95 -13.23
CA ARG A 86 -12.42 8.47 -13.40
C ARG A 86 -12.46 7.18 -14.25
N ARG A 87 -11.50 6.28 -14.05
CA ARG A 87 -11.43 4.97 -14.68
C ARG A 87 -12.53 4.13 -14.07
N ALA A 88 -13.37 3.61 -14.95
CA ALA A 88 -14.46 2.77 -14.55
C ALA A 88 -13.91 1.51 -13.86
N ARG A 89 -14.60 1.03 -12.81
CA ARG A 89 -14.19 -0.16 -12.06
C ARG A 89 -14.59 -1.46 -12.74
N TRP A 90 -15.53 -1.40 -13.70
CA TRP A 90 -16.06 -2.57 -14.40
C TRP A 90 -15.03 -3.36 -15.24
N PRO A 91 -13.95 -2.79 -15.83
CA PRO A 91 -12.96 -3.59 -16.57
C PRO A 91 -12.25 -4.62 -15.68
N HIS A 92 -12.22 -4.39 -14.37
CA HIS A 92 -11.67 -5.34 -13.40
C HIS A 92 -12.57 -6.57 -13.16
N LEU A 93 -13.80 -6.56 -13.68
CA LEU A 93 -14.70 -7.71 -13.71
C LEU A 93 -14.44 -8.62 -14.93
N LEU A 94 -13.82 -8.11 -15.99
CA LEU A 94 -13.56 -8.88 -17.21
C LEU A 94 -12.68 -10.12 -16.96
N PRO A 95 -11.58 -10.05 -16.17
CA PRO A 95 -10.78 -11.24 -15.87
C PRO A 95 -11.58 -12.31 -15.12
N VAL A 96 -12.44 -11.89 -14.19
CA VAL A 96 -13.29 -12.80 -13.40
C VAL A 96 -14.35 -13.44 -14.28
N ALA A 97 -15.01 -12.65 -15.13
CA ALA A 97 -16.01 -13.14 -16.07
C ALA A 97 -15.40 -14.11 -17.10
N LEU A 98 -14.18 -13.83 -17.57
CA LEU A 98 -13.44 -14.72 -18.46
C LEU A 98 -13.18 -16.08 -17.78
N VAL A 99 -12.66 -16.08 -16.55
CA VAL A 99 -12.39 -17.33 -15.84
C VAL A 99 -13.69 -18.08 -15.54
N ALA A 100 -14.76 -17.39 -15.15
CA ALA A 100 -16.08 -18.01 -14.95
C ALA A 100 -16.61 -18.68 -16.23
N LEU A 101 -16.46 -18.03 -17.38
CA LEU A 101 -16.85 -18.61 -18.67
C LEU A 101 -16.00 -19.85 -19.00
N LEU A 102 -14.68 -19.79 -18.82
CA LEU A 102 -13.79 -20.93 -19.06
C LEU A 102 -14.09 -22.10 -18.12
N SER A 103 -14.42 -21.83 -16.86
CA SER A 103 -14.85 -22.84 -15.89
C SER A 103 -16.18 -23.49 -16.26
N ALA A 104 -17.13 -22.73 -16.80
CA ALA A 104 -18.43 -23.26 -17.24
C ALA A 104 -18.31 -24.15 -18.48
N VAL A 105 -17.40 -23.84 -19.40
CA VAL A 105 -17.20 -24.57 -20.66
C VAL A 105 -16.18 -25.71 -20.54
N TRP A 106 -15.56 -25.89 -19.36
CA TRP A 106 -14.50 -26.88 -19.12
C TRP A 106 -14.86 -28.31 -19.55
N THR A 107 -16.12 -28.72 -19.37
CA THR A 107 -16.60 -30.05 -19.74
C THR A 107 -16.68 -30.26 -21.25
N LEU A 108 -16.85 -29.19 -22.04
CA LEU A 108 -16.88 -29.23 -23.49
C LEU A 108 -15.47 -29.13 -24.09
N TRP A 109 -14.63 -28.29 -23.50
CA TRP A 109 -13.25 -28.07 -23.93
C TRP A 109 -12.37 -27.87 -22.70
N LYS A 110 -11.32 -28.69 -22.56
CA LYS A 110 -10.32 -28.62 -21.47
C LYS A 110 -9.50 -27.33 -21.56
N ALA A 111 -10.15 -26.19 -21.30
CA ALA A 111 -9.58 -24.87 -21.45
C ALA A 111 -8.36 -24.69 -20.53
N PRO A 112 -7.31 -23.95 -20.92
CA PRO A 112 -6.11 -23.77 -20.10
C PRO A 112 -6.33 -22.74 -18.98
N ILE A 113 -7.21 -23.04 -18.02
CA ILE A 113 -7.59 -22.13 -16.92
C ILE A 113 -6.36 -21.69 -16.13
N ASP A 114 -5.44 -22.61 -15.83
CA ASP A 114 -4.23 -22.31 -15.05
C ASP A 114 -3.33 -21.29 -15.77
N GLY A 115 -3.19 -21.38 -17.09
CA GLY A 115 -2.44 -20.41 -17.89
C GLY A 115 -3.10 -19.02 -17.91
N VAL A 116 -4.44 -18.97 -17.96
CA VAL A 116 -5.19 -17.71 -17.89
C VAL A 116 -5.07 -17.08 -16.50
N LEU A 117 -5.16 -17.88 -15.43
CA LEU A 117 -4.93 -17.42 -14.05
C LEU A 117 -3.51 -16.86 -13.90
N ALA A 118 -2.49 -17.60 -14.36
CA ALA A 118 -1.10 -17.13 -14.32
C ALA A 118 -0.94 -15.76 -14.99
N ALA A 119 -1.55 -15.55 -16.17
CA ALA A 119 -1.51 -14.27 -16.88
C ALA A 119 -2.22 -13.14 -16.11
N ILE A 120 -3.37 -13.40 -15.49
CA ILE A 120 -4.10 -12.43 -14.67
C ILE A 120 -3.25 -12.03 -13.46
N PHE A 121 -2.76 -13.00 -12.69
CA PHE A 121 -1.94 -12.75 -11.50
C PHE A 121 -0.67 -11.98 -11.87
N LEU A 122 0.02 -12.37 -12.95
CA LEU A 122 1.23 -11.69 -13.42
C LEU A 122 0.96 -10.25 -13.86
N GLY A 123 -0.15 -10.02 -14.58
CA GLY A 123 -0.53 -8.67 -15.04
C GLY A 123 -0.77 -7.71 -13.87
N TYR A 124 -1.51 -8.14 -12.85
CA TYR A 124 -1.77 -7.34 -11.65
C TYR A 124 -0.54 -7.22 -10.73
N ALA A 125 0.27 -8.28 -10.61
CA ALA A 125 1.55 -8.23 -9.90
C ALA A 125 2.47 -7.17 -10.53
N ALA A 126 2.65 -7.21 -11.85
CA ALA A 126 3.45 -6.22 -12.58
C ALA A 126 2.88 -4.81 -12.41
N ALA A 127 1.56 -4.64 -12.43
CA ALA A 127 0.92 -3.34 -12.20
C ALA A 127 1.22 -2.79 -10.80
N LEU A 128 1.11 -3.61 -9.75
CA LEU A 128 1.42 -3.22 -8.37
C LEU A 128 2.91 -2.92 -8.18
N LEU A 129 3.80 -3.74 -8.74
CA LEU A 129 5.25 -3.52 -8.65
C LEU A 129 5.67 -2.25 -9.39
N ARG A 130 5.09 -1.98 -10.57
CA ARG A 130 5.28 -0.70 -11.29
C ARG A 130 4.77 0.49 -10.47
N LEU A 131 3.63 0.35 -9.80
CA LEU A 131 3.11 1.40 -8.91
C LEU A 131 4.08 1.65 -7.74
N ALA A 132 4.60 0.60 -7.12
CA ALA A 132 5.55 0.72 -6.03
C ALA A 132 6.94 1.24 -6.45
N ALA A 133 7.34 1.03 -7.71
CA ALA A 133 8.56 1.56 -8.28
C ALA A 133 8.50 3.09 -8.46
N ARG A 134 7.30 3.66 -8.65
CA ARG A 134 7.08 5.12 -8.75
C ARG A 134 7.24 5.87 -7.42
N GLY A 135 7.42 5.16 -6.31
CA GLY A 135 7.68 5.76 -5.00
C GLY A 135 6.45 6.35 -4.30
N PRO A 136 6.64 6.96 -3.12
CA PRO A 136 5.55 7.39 -2.23
C PRO A 136 4.68 8.50 -2.82
N ASP A 137 5.24 9.39 -3.63
CA ASP A 137 4.51 10.51 -4.24
C ASP A 137 3.48 10.06 -5.29
N ALA A 138 3.59 8.82 -5.80
CA ALA A 138 2.57 8.21 -6.64
C ALA A 138 1.23 8.00 -5.90
N LEU A 139 1.27 7.95 -4.56
CA LEU A 139 0.12 7.80 -3.68
C LEU A 139 -0.36 9.18 -3.21
N ALA A 140 -0.69 10.08 -4.14
CA ALA A 140 -0.98 11.48 -3.84
C ALA A 140 -2.16 11.70 -2.86
N ALA A 141 -3.09 10.73 -2.78
CA ALA A 141 -4.21 10.75 -1.85
C ALA A 141 -3.88 10.10 -0.49
N ALA A 142 -2.77 9.36 -0.38
CA ALA A 142 -2.27 8.87 0.89
C ALA A 142 -1.65 10.01 1.71
N ARG A 143 -1.74 9.89 3.03
CA ARG A 143 -1.03 10.77 3.95
C ARG A 143 0.47 10.62 3.77
N LEU A 144 1.19 11.73 3.89
CA LEU A 144 2.63 11.76 3.64
C LEU A 144 3.39 10.80 4.56
N ASP A 145 2.93 10.59 5.79
CA ASP A 145 3.51 9.65 6.76
C ASP A 145 3.23 8.17 6.46
N ASP A 146 2.10 7.89 5.82
CA ASP A 146 1.64 6.53 5.57
C ASP A 146 2.08 6.03 4.19
N ALA A 147 2.36 6.94 3.24
CA ALA A 147 2.74 6.60 1.87
C ALA A 147 3.96 5.65 1.78
N PRO A 148 5.07 5.83 2.52
CA PRO A 148 6.20 4.89 2.48
C PRO A 148 5.86 3.49 3.01
N LYS A 149 4.97 3.39 4.01
CA LYS A 149 4.48 2.09 4.51
C LYS A 149 3.59 1.44 3.46
N ALA A 150 2.68 2.20 2.86
CA ALA A 150 1.79 1.71 1.80
C ALA A 150 2.59 1.19 0.60
N ILE A 151 3.65 1.87 0.16
CA ILE A 151 4.53 1.37 -0.91
C ILE A 151 5.17 0.02 -0.55
N ARG A 152 5.64 -0.16 0.68
CA ARG A 152 6.17 -1.46 1.13
C ARG A 152 5.11 -2.55 1.08
N SER A 153 3.89 -2.27 1.54
CA SER A 153 2.76 -3.20 1.43
C SER A 153 2.43 -3.53 -0.04
N ILE A 154 2.43 -2.54 -0.94
CA ILE A 154 2.19 -2.74 -2.38
C ILE A 154 3.27 -3.66 -2.97
N ARG A 155 4.56 -3.46 -2.64
CA ARG A 155 5.65 -4.33 -3.12
C ARG A 155 5.44 -5.77 -2.65
N LEU A 156 5.16 -5.93 -1.36
CA LEU A 156 4.94 -7.24 -0.77
C LEU A 156 3.76 -7.96 -1.45
N VAL A 157 2.61 -7.30 -1.59
CA VAL A 157 1.43 -7.88 -2.24
C VAL A 157 1.72 -8.21 -3.71
N GLY A 158 2.44 -7.33 -4.42
CA GLY A 158 2.87 -7.59 -5.81
C GLY A 158 3.77 -8.81 -5.93
N LEU A 159 4.75 -8.98 -5.02
CA LEU A 159 5.62 -10.15 -4.97
C LEU A 159 4.87 -11.44 -4.64
N VAL A 160 3.92 -11.39 -3.71
CA VAL A 160 3.05 -12.54 -3.39
C VAL A 160 2.21 -12.95 -4.60
N LEU A 161 1.57 -12.00 -5.29
CA LEU A 161 0.82 -12.30 -6.52
C LEU A 161 1.73 -12.85 -7.63
N ALA A 162 2.97 -12.35 -7.77
CA ALA A 162 3.93 -12.89 -8.71
C ALA A 162 4.30 -14.35 -8.37
N SER A 163 4.44 -14.68 -7.08
CA SER A 163 4.69 -16.06 -6.65
C SER A 163 3.53 -17.00 -7.00
N PHE A 164 2.27 -16.57 -6.82
CA PHE A 164 1.11 -17.34 -7.27
C PHE A 164 1.09 -17.51 -8.79
N ALA A 165 1.39 -16.46 -9.56
CA ALA A 165 1.49 -16.57 -11.01
C ALA A 165 2.52 -17.60 -11.47
N LEU A 166 3.66 -17.71 -10.77
CA LEU A 166 4.70 -18.70 -11.06
C LEU A 166 4.22 -20.14 -10.79
N VAL A 167 3.45 -20.33 -9.71
CA VAL A 167 2.86 -21.64 -9.37
C VAL A 167 1.83 -22.04 -10.41
N ASP A 168 0.91 -21.14 -10.77
CA ASP A 168 -0.09 -21.39 -11.81
C ASP A 168 0.56 -21.68 -13.16
N LEU A 169 1.63 -20.96 -13.51
CA LEU A 169 2.41 -21.20 -14.72
C LEU A 169 3.10 -22.57 -14.68
N ALA A 170 3.69 -22.96 -13.55
CA ALA A 170 4.32 -24.27 -13.39
C ALA A 170 3.29 -25.41 -13.53
N ILE A 171 2.09 -25.25 -12.96
CA ILE A 171 0.98 -26.20 -13.14
C ILE A 171 0.57 -26.25 -14.61
N ALA A 172 0.39 -25.11 -15.27
CA ALA A 172 0.02 -25.06 -16.69
C ALA A 172 1.05 -25.78 -17.58
N VAL A 173 2.34 -25.59 -17.31
CA VAL A 173 3.43 -26.28 -17.99
C VAL A 173 3.43 -27.78 -17.70
N ASP A 174 3.23 -28.20 -16.45
CA ASP A 174 3.15 -29.61 -16.07
C ASP A 174 1.94 -30.32 -16.71
N VAL A 175 0.79 -29.64 -16.82
CA VAL A 175 -0.37 -30.15 -17.53
C VAL A 175 -0.07 -30.31 -19.03
N ALA A 176 0.62 -29.34 -19.63
CA ALA A 176 0.95 -29.38 -21.06
C ALA A 176 2.01 -30.44 -21.42
N LEU A 177 3.04 -30.61 -20.58
CA LEU A 177 4.19 -31.46 -20.89
C LEU A 177 4.13 -32.84 -20.22
N SER A 178 3.46 -32.95 -19.08
CA SER A 178 3.48 -34.14 -18.20
C SER A 178 2.09 -34.60 -17.76
N ALA A 179 1.03 -34.08 -18.39
CA ALA A 179 -0.37 -34.40 -18.07
C ALA A 179 -0.74 -34.19 -16.59
N GLY A 180 -0.07 -33.26 -15.90
CA GLY A 180 -0.40 -32.90 -14.50
C GLY A 180 0.19 -33.85 -13.45
N ARG A 181 1.13 -34.73 -13.83
CA ARG A 181 1.71 -35.75 -12.94
C ARG A 181 2.40 -35.16 -11.69
N HIS A 182 2.92 -33.94 -11.76
CA HIS A 182 3.64 -33.31 -10.66
C HIS A 182 2.85 -32.18 -9.99
N ALA A 183 1.62 -31.89 -10.43
CA ALA A 183 0.80 -30.78 -9.91
C ALA A 183 0.68 -30.79 -8.38
N ALA A 184 0.47 -31.95 -7.76
CA ALA A 184 0.38 -32.07 -6.30
C ALA A 184 1.69 -31.69 -5.58
N LEU A 185 2.84 -32.05 -6.16
CA LEU A 185 4.16 -31.71 -5.61
C LEU A 185 4.47 -30.22 -5.79
N ILE A 186 4.10 -29.64 -6.93
CA ILE A 186 4.24 -28.20 -7.20
C ILE A 186 3.44 -27.40 -6.16
N VAL A 187 2.18 -27.78 -5.93
CA VAL A 187 1.31 -27.14 -4.92
C VAL A 187 1.87 -27.31 -3.51
N ALA A 188 2.37 -28.50 -3.16
CA ALA A 188 2.97 -28.74 -1.85
C ALA A 188 4.22 -27.89 -1.62
N ALA A 189 5.12 -27.81 -2.61
CA ALA A 189 6.33 -26.99 -2.55
C ALA A 189 6.00 -25.49 -2.46
N ALA A 190 5.01 -25.01 -3.22
CA ALA A 190 4.53 -23.63 -3.17
C ALA A 190 4.03 -23.24 -1.77
N ASN A 191 3.21 -24.08 -1.14
CA ASN A 191 2.65 -23.82 0.18
C ASN A 191 3.71 -23.81 1.29
N LEU A 192 4.78 -24.60 1.14
CA LEU A 192 5.90 -24.63 2.10
C LEU A 192 6.67 -23.29 2.14
N ILE A 193 6.66 -22.54 1.04
CA ILE A 193 7.35 -21.25 0.92
C ILE A 193 6.40 -20.07 1.19
N ALA A 194 5.16 -20.15 0.70
CA ALA A 194 4.18 -19.06 0.78
C ALA A 194 3.69 -18.80 2.22
N LEU A 195 3.48 -19.85 3.02
CA LEU A 195 2.97 -19.69 4.39
C LEU A 195 3.99 -19.02 5.34
N PRO A 196 5.28 -19.43 5.39
CA PRO A 196 6.29 -18.73 6.18
C PRO A 196 6.55 -17.30 5.71
N ALA A 197 6.56 -17.06 4.38
CA ALA A 197 6.74 -15.73 3.82
C ALA A 197 5.55 -14.80 4.17
N GLY A 198 4.32 -15.31 4.11
CA GLY A 198 3.11 -14.60 4.54
C GLY A 198 3.13 -14.31 6.05
N ALA A 199 3.52 -15.29 6.87
CA ALA A 199 3.67 -15.09 8.32
C ALA A 199 4.74 -14.05 8.66
N TRP A 200 5.90 -14.10 7.98
CA TRP A 200 6.98 -13.12 8.14
C TRP A 200 6.54 -11.71 7.70
N ALA A 201 5.77 -11.61 6.62
CA ALA A 201 5.20 -10.34 6.16
C ALA A 201 4.20 -9.74 7.16
N ILE A 202 3.34 -10.58 7.75
CA ILE A 202 2.39 -10.16 8.80
C ILE A 202 3.16 -9.74 10.07
N ALA A 203 4.20 -10.48 10.47
CA ALA A 203 5.02 -10.18 11.64
C ALA A 203 5.83 -8.88 11.49
N THR A 204 6.36 -8.61 10.28
CA THR A 204 7.15 -7.40 9.99
C THR A 204 6.30 -6.16 9.71
N THR A 205 5.03 -6.34 9.33
CA THR A 205 4.10 -5.22 9.14
C THR A 205 3.42 -4.79 10.43
N GLY A 206 3.50 -5.58 11.51
CA GLY A 206 3.14 -5.20 12.88
C GLY A 206 1.86 -4.39 12.96
N LEU A 207 0.71 -5.06 13.08
CA LEU A 207 -0.61 -4.46 13.30
C LEU A 207 -0.60 -3.56 14.57
N ALA A 208 -0.10 -2.34 14.43
CA ALA A 208 -0.45 -1.25 15.32
C ALA A 208 -1.90 -0.84 14.99
N PRO A 209 -2.77 -0.68 15.99
CA PRO A 209 -4.15 -0.27 15.75
C PRO A 209 -4.19 1.04 14.95
N PRO A 210 -5.10 1.18 13.97
CA PRO A 210 -5.23 2.41 13.22
C PRO A 210 -5.72 3.51 14.17
N GLN A 211 -4.89 4.53 14.40
CA GLN A 211 -5.30 5.74 15.10
C GLN A 211 -6.05 6.66 14.13
N GLN A 212 -7.27 7.04 14.54
CA GLN A 212 -8.19 7.91 13.79
C GLN A 212 -7.55 9.22 13.36
N PRO A 213 -7.91 9.68 12.15
CA PRO A 213 -7.99 11.11 11.88
C PRO A 213 -9.42 11.58 11.66
N ALA A 214 -9.67 12.80 12.14
CA ALA A 214 -10.95 13.49 12.13
C ALA A 214 -11.41 13.85 10.71
N ALA A 215 -12.73 13.84 10.52
CA ALA A 215 -13.44 14.48 9.40
C ALA A 215 -13.37 16.02 9.53
N PRO A 216 -13.81 16.87 8.56
CA PRO A 216 -14.64 16.58 7.38
C PRO A 216 -14.29 17.38 6.09
N THR A 217 -15.12 17.15 5.06
CA THR A 217 -15.68 18.13 4.08
C THR A 217 -15.42 17.80 2.61
N GLU A 218 -16.54 17.70 1.88
CA GLU A 218 -16.66 17.46 0.44
C GLU A 218 -15.93 18.54 -0.39
N PRO A 219 -15.30 18.16 -1.52
CA PRO A 219 -14.62 19.11 -2.40
C PRO A 219 -15.57 19.68 -3.48
N PRO A 220 -15.52 21.00 -3.75
CA PRO A 220 -16.02 21.58 -4.99
C PRO A 220 -15.15 21.20 -6.19
N GLN A 221 -15.82 20.97 -7.32
CA GLN A 221 -15.26 20.60 -8.61
C GLN A 221 -14.50 21.78 -9.26
N ALA A 222 -13.32 21.53 -9.83
CA ALA A 222 -12.75 22.40 -10.86
C ALA A 222 -11.77 21.65 -11.78
N LYS A 223 -11.69 22.18 -13.00
CA LYS A 223 -11.36 21.56 -14.29
C LYS A 223 -9.95 20.97 -14.43
N THR A 224 -9.93 19.95 -15.28
CA THR A 224 -8.84 19.20 -15.88
C THR A 224 -7.88 20.09 -16.68
N ALA A 225 -6.59 19.82 -16.56
CA ALA A 225 -5.61 20.02 -17.62
C ALA A 225 -4.82 18.70 -17.74
N GLN A 226 -4.94 18.07 -18.91
CA GLN A 226 -4.03 17.05 -19.40
C GLN A 226 -2.78 17.77 -19.91
N ASP A 227 -1.61 17.14 -19.79
CA ASP A 227 -0.91 16.65 -20.98
C ASP A 227 0.30 15.80 -20.58
N ASP A 228 0.62 14.88 -21.50
CA ASP A 228 1.86 14.11 -21.54
C ASP A 228 3.01 15.07 -21.89
N GLU A 229 4.20 14.91 -21.27
CA GLU A 229 5.33 15.76 -21.61
C GLU A 229 6.67 15.00 -21.74
N PRO A 230 7.51 15.32 -22.77
CA PRO A 230 8.86 14.81 -23.06
C PRO A 230 9.98 15.40 -22.16
N PRO A 231 11.29 15.21 -22.42
CA PRO A 231 12.37 15.71 -21.56
C PRO A 231 12.57 17.23 -21.64
N ALA A 232 13.10 17.81 -20.54
CA ALA A 232 13.03 19.22 -20.15
C ALA A 232 14.00 20.18 -20.86
N ASP A 233 13.52 21.40 -21.16
CA ASP A 233 14.26 22.60 -21.59
C ASP A 233 14.67 23.49 -20.38
N GLU A 234 15.52 24.50 -20.59
CA GLU A 234 16.04 25.41 -19.54
C GLU A 234 14.94 26.21 -18.80
N ASP A 235 13.79 26.46 -19.44
CA ASP A 235 12.63 27.14 -18.85
C ASP A 235 11.98 26.34 -17.70
N ASP A 236 12.07 25.00 -17.72
CA ASP A 236 11.50 24.13 -16.68
C ASP A 236 12.20 24.31 -15.32
N LEU A 237 13.50 24.64 -15.31
CA LEU A 237 14.29 24.76 -14.09
C LEU A 237 13.98 26.06 -13.32
N ALA A 238 13.66 27.13 -14.04
CA ALA A 238 13.22 28.39 -13.46
C ALA A 238 11.80 28.26 -12.89
N GLU A 239 10.88 27.59 -13.61
CA GLU A 239 9.53 27.29 -13.10
C GLU A 239 9.61 26.41 -11.84
N ASP A 240 10.45 25.37 -11.85
CA ASP A 240 10.67 24.52 -10.69
C ASP A 240 11.16 25.29 -9.47
N GLN A 241 12.11 26.22 -9.65
CA GLN A 241 12.60 27.03 -8.54
C GLN A 241 11.48 27.91 -7.96
N ALA A 242 10.67 28.54 -8.82
CA ALA A 242 9.52 29.32 -8.36
C ALA A 242 8.50 28.46 -7.58
N ILE A 243 8.32 27.19 -7.95
CA ILE A 243 7.50 26.24 -7.21
C ILE A 243 8.09 25.98 -5.81
N ILE A 244 9.41 25.77 -5.71
CA ILE A 244 10.09 25.56 -4.42
C ILE A 244 9.99 26.81 -3.54
N ASP A 245 10.21 28.00 -4.08
CA ASP A 245 10.14 29.24 -3.30
C ASP A 245 8.72 29.48 -2.73
N ARG A 246 7.69 29.20 -3.55
CA ARG A 246 6.28 29.27 -3.09
C ARG A 246 5.96 28.20 -2.04
N LEU A 247 6.56 27.03 -2.16
CA LEU A 247 6.42 25.95 -1.19
C LEU A 247 7.07 26.33 0.14
N ASP A 248 8.28 26.88 0.13
CA ASP A 248 9.00 27.32 1.32
C ASP A 248 8.26 28.45 2.04
N ALA A 249 7.76 29.45 1.30
CA ALA A 249 6.91 30.50 1.86
C ALA A 249 5.65 29.91 2.53
N LEU A 250 4.98 28.96 1.87
CA LEU A 250 3.81 28.28 2.45
C LEU A 250 4.17 27.49 3.71
N MET A 251 5.34 26.84 3.75
CA MET A 251 5.82 26.11 4.92
C MET A 251 6.05 27.06 6.10
N GLN A 252 6.66 28.22 5.87
CA GLN A 252 6.93 29.22 6.90
C GLN A 252 5.66 29.90 7.42
N ASP A 253 4.79 30.37 6.53
CA ASP A 253 3.65 31.22 6.90
C ASP A 253 2.49 30.43 7.53
N ARG A 254 2.20 29.24 7.00
CA ARG A 254 0.99 28.48 7.32
C ARG A 254 1.28 27.19 8.08
N ALA A 255 2.55 26.82 8.24
CA ALA A 255 3.01 25.59 8.88
C ALA A 255 2.15 24.34 8.56
N PRO A 256 1.82 24.07 7.27
CA PRO A 256 0.97 22.95 6.87
C PRO A 256 1.54 21.60 7.33
N TYR A 257 2.86 21.52 7.54
CA TYR A 257 3.53 20.32 8.04
C TYR A 257 3.04 19.90 9.43
N ARG A 258 2.46 20.78 10.25
CA ARG A 258 1.87 20.40 11.55
C ARG A 258 0.56 19.62 11.40
N ASP A 259 -0.10 19.67 10.25
CA ASP A 259 -1.29 18.87 9.97
C ASP A 259 -0.87 17.40 9.80
N PRO A 260 -1.27 16.49 10.71
CA PRO A 260 -0.94 15.08 10.57
C PRO A 260 -1.61 14.43 9.36
N ASP A 261 -2.73 14.99 8.87
CA ASP A 261 -3.49 14.50 7.73
C ASP A 261 -3.07 15.13 6.39
N LEU A 262 -1.92 15.81 6.37
CA LEU A 262 -1.39 16.38 5.15
C LEU A 262 -1.12 15.27 4.11
N THR A 263 -1.69 15.47 2.92
CA THR A 263 -1.45 14.64 1.73
C THR A 263 -0.77 15.50 0.66
N LEU A 264 -0.11 14.85 -0.29
CA LEU A 264 0.50 15.54 -1.43
C LEU A 264 -0.56 16.32 -2.23
N ASP A 265 -1.75 15.74 -2.47
CA ASP A 265 -2.84 16.44 -3.15
C ASP A 265 -3.33 17.66 -2.35
N ARG A 266 -3.39 17.61 -1.01
CA ARG A 266 -3.75 18.76 -0.18
C ARG A 266 -2.71 19.87 -0.28
N LEU A 267 -1.43 19.52 -0.24
CA LEU A 267 -0.34 20.48 -0.34
C LEU A 267 -0.31 21.16 -1.71
N ALA A 268 -0.42 20.39 -2.80
CA ALA A 268 -0.45 20.91 -4.15
C ALA A 268 -1.65 21.84 -4.40
N ARG A 269 -2.82 21.50 -3.84
CA ARG A 269 -4.00 22.38 -3.89
C ARG A 269 -3.77 23.72 -3.21
N ARG A 270 -3.06 23.75 -2.06
CA ARG A 270 -2.74 25.02 -1.37
C ARG A 270 -1.80 25.91 -2.19
N LEU A 271 -0.99 25.33 -3.06
CA LEU A 271 -0.11 26.05 -3.99
C LEU A 271 -0.80 26.41 -5.32
N GLY A 272 -1.99 25.87 -5.60
CA GLY A 272 -2.68 26.05 -6.88
C GLY A 272 -2.04 25.26 -8.02
N LEU A 273 -1.32 24.17 -7.74
CA LEU A 273 -0.54 23.42 -8.71
C LEU A 273 -1.01 21.95 -8.82
N PRO A 274 -0.75 21.27 -9.94
CA PRO A 274 -0.87 19.82 -10.00
C PRO A 274 0.16 19.13 -9.07
N ALA A 275 -0.27 18.18 -8.24
CA ALA A 275 0.61 17.38 -7.36
C ALA A 275 1.77 16.71 -8.08
N ARG A 276 1.59 16.30 -9.34
CA ARG A 276 2.67 15.74 -10.15
C ARG A 276 3.74 16.79 -10.45
N ARG A 277 3.37 18.04 -10.75
CA ARG A 277 4.33 19.14 -10.94
C ARG A 277 5.05 19.47 -9.64
N LEU A 278 4.34 19.50 -8.51
CA LEU A 278 4.96 19.68 -7.20
C LEU A 278 5.98 18.57 -6.89
N SER A 279 5.60 17.30 -7.07
CA SER A 279 6.51 16.17 -6.83
C SER A 279 7.70 16.18 -7.80
N ALA A 280 7.48 16.50 -9.08
CA ALA A 280 8.55 16.63 -10.06
C ALA A 280 9.53 17.74 -9.70
N ALA A 281 9.05 18.94 -9.38
CA ALA A 281 9.89 20.07 -8.97
C ALA A 281 10.73 19.75 -7.73
N VAL A 282 10.11 19.16 -6.69
CA VAL A 282 10.81 18.75 -5.47
C VAL A 282 11.85 17.67 -5.76
N ASN A 283 11.54 16.68 -6.61
CA ASN A 283 12.49 15.65 -6.96
C ASN A 283 13.65 16.18 -7.80
N ARG A 284 13.37 17.02 -8.82
CA ARG A 284 14.40 17.58 -9.72
C ARG A 284 15.32 18.57 -9.01
N ARG A 285 14.79 19.44 -8.13
CA ARG A 285 15.59 20.49 -7.47
C ARG A 285 16.25 20.04 -6.18
N LEU A 286 15.59 19.18 -5.40
CA LEU A 286 16.02 18.83 -4.05
C LEU A 286 16.50 17.37 -3.90
N ASP A 287 16.38 16.56 -4.97
CA ASP A 287 16.67 15.11 -4.98
C ASP A 287 15.97 14.37 -3.82
N ARG A 288 14.74 14.79 -3.51
CA ARG A 288 13.94 14.28 -2.40
C ARG A 288 12.50 14.05 -2.86
N ASN A 289 11.76 13.26 -2.09
CA ASN A 289 10.30 13.21 -2.25
C ASN A 289 9.62 14.21 -1.31
N VAL A 290 8.36 14.53 -1.60
CA VAL A 290 7.61 15.56 -0.85
C VAL A 290 7.40 15.18 0.62
N SER A 291 7.25 13.88 0.93
CA SER A 291 7.14 13.41 2.32
C SER A 291 8.42 13.67 3.12
N GLN A 292 9.59 13.44 2.53
CA GLN A 292 10.89 13.74 3.17
C GLN A 292 11.03 15.23 3.47
N LEU A 293 10.72 16.09 2.49
CA LEU A 293 10.77 17.54 2.67
C LEU A 293 9.86 18.01 3.82
N VAL A 294 8.60 17.56 3.85
CA VAL A 294 7.68 17.88 4.94
C VAL A 294 8.21 17.37 6.28
N ASN A 295 8.74 16.15 6.34
CA ASN A 295 9.30 15.59 7.57
C ASN A 295 10.55 16.34 8.04
N ASP A 296 11.36 16.92 7.14
CA ASP A 296 12.48 17.78 7.50
C ASP A 296 11.97 19.02 8.27
N HIS A 297 10.89 19.67 7.80
CA HIS A 297 10.25 20.77 8.53
C HIS A 297 9.66 20.34 9.87
N ARG A 298 9.01 19.17 9.93
CA ARG A 298 8.49 18.63 11.20
C ARG A 298 9.60 18.35 12.21
N VAL A 299 10.73 17.81 11.77
CA VAL A 299 11.89 17.58 12.64
C VAL A 299 12.50 18.91 13.09
N ALA A 300 12.62 19.90 12.20
CA ALA A 300 13.10 21.24 12.56
C ALA A 300 12.21 21.87 13.66
N GLU A 301 10.89 21.75 13.53
CA GLU A 301 9.95 22.21 14.55
C GLU A 301 10.06 21.41 15.85
N ALA A 302 10.23 20.09 15.78
CA ALA A 302 10.46 19.27 16.95
C ALA A 302 11.76 19.67 17.68
N CYS A 303 12.85 19.94 16.95
CA CYS A 303 14.11 20.45 17.51
C CYS A 303 13.90 21.81 18.20
N ARG A 304 13.14 22.72 17.58
CA ARG A 304 12.79 24.02 18.17
C ARG A 304 12.07 23.82 19.51
N LEU A 305 10.98 23.04 19.52
CA LEU A 305 10.21 22.72 20.73
C LEU A 305 11.05 22.01 21.80
N LEU A 306 11.94 21.10 21.42
CA LEU A 306 12.85 20.41 22.34
C LEU A 306 13.85 21.35 23.01
N SER A 307 14.21 22.45 22.34
CA SER A 307 15.12 23.47 22.88
C SER A 307 14.43 24.56 23.67
N THR A 308 13.18 24.90 23.35
CA THR A 308 12.46 26.02 23.98
C THR A 308 11.48 25.60 25.07
N THR A 309 11.20 24.30 25.23
CA THR A 309 10.20 23.79 26.18
C THR A 309 10.71 22.58 26.98
N ASP A 310 10.02 22.29 28.07
CA ASP A 310 10.18 21.06 28.86
C ASP A 310 9.13 19.98 28.52
N ASP A 311 8.28 20.21 27.53
CA ASP A 311 7.17 19.31 27.19
C ASP A 311 7.64 17.87 26.94
N PRO A 312 6.83 16.84 27.27
CA PRO A 312 7.19 15.45 26.98
C PRO A 312 7.47 15.24 25.49
N VAL A 313 8.47 14.41 25.16
CA VAL A 313 8.85 14.10 23.75
C VAL A 313 7.64 13.62 22.93
N THR A 314 6.73 12.86 23.55
CA THR A 314 5.50 12.40 22.90
C THR A 314 4.56 13.54 22.52
N ARG A 315 4.46 14.60 23.34
CA ARG A 315 3.66 15.79 23.03
C ARG A 315 4.27 16.56 21.86
N ILE A 316 5.58 16.81 21.94
CA ILE A 316 6.33 17.49 20.87
C ILE A 316 6.22 16.75 19.54
N MET A 317 6.23 15.41 19.56
CA MET A 317 6.00 14.60 18.38
C MET A 317 4.66 14.95 17.70
N PHE A 318 3.57 15.02 18.48
CA PHE A 318 2.25 15.35 17.95
C PHE A 318 2.16 16.82 17.51
N ASP A 319 2.72 17.75 18.28
CA ASP A 319 2.73 19.18 17.95
C ASP A 319 3.54 19.49 16.67
N ALA A 320 4.57 18.68 16.40
CA ALA A 320 5.32 18.72 15.16
C ALA A 320 4.59 18.06 13.97
N GLY A 321 3.40 17.49 14.17
CA GLY A 321 2.57 16.88 13.12
C GLY A 321 2.83 15.39 12.86
N PHE A 322 3.64 14.71 13.67
CA PHE A 322 3.81 13.26 13.56
C PHE A 322 2.71 12.51 14.31
N GLN A 323 2.19 11.45 13.71
CA GLN A 323 1.20 10.60 14.37
C GLN A 323 1.78 9.41 15.12
N THR A 324 2.94 8.91 14.70
CA THR A 324 3.48 7.66 15.24
C THR A 324 4.91 7.85 15.72
N LYS A 325 5.20 7.32 16.92
CA LYS A 325 6.53 7.35 17.53
C LYS A 325 7.60 6.69 16.66
N SER A 326 7.24 5.62 15.96
CA SER A 326 8.14 4.93 15.03
C SER A 326 8.55 5.82 13.85
N ASN A 327 7.61 6.57 13.28
CA ASN A 327 7.90 7.51 12.20
C ASN A 327 8.78 8.65 12.70
N PHE A 328 8.36 9.29 13.79
CA PHE A 328 9.09 10.39 14.41
C PHE A 328 10.53 10.03 14.74
N ASN A 329 10.76 8.93 15.47
CA ASN A 329 12.12 8.54 15.85
C ASN A 329 13.01 8.23 14.63
N ARG A 330 12.45 7.65 13.57
CA ARG A 330 13.19 7.33 12.35
C ARG A 330 13.59 8.60 11.61
N GLU A 331 12.64 9.51 11.35
CA GLU A 331 12.92 10.77 10.64
C GLU A 331 13.78 11.71 11.48
N PHE A 332 13.55 11.78 12.79
CA PHE A 332 14.38 12.58 13.70
C PHE A 332 15.84 12.10 13.68
N ARG A 333 16.09 10.79 13.72
CA ARG A 333 17.45 10.25 13.60
C ARG A 333 18.04 10.46 12.22
N ARG A 334 17.24 10.34 11.14
CA ARG A 334 17.71 10.62 9.78
C ARG A 334 18.24 12.03 9.65
N VAL A 335 17.54 13.00 10.24
CA VAL A 335 17.87 14.43 10.11
C VAL A 335 18.93 14.88 11.12
N THR A 336 18.86 14.41 12.37
CA THR A 336 19.71 14.90 13.47
C THR A 336 20.84 13.94 13.86
N GLY A 337 20.87 12.73 13.31
CA GLY A 337 21.83 11.68 13.63
C GLY A 337 21.60 10.96 14.97
N THR A 338 20.71 11.45 15.83
CA THR A 338 20.51 10.93 17.20
C THR A 338 19.02 10.75 17.55
N THR A 339 18.73 10.32 18.78
CA THR A 339 17.35 10.21 19.28
C THR A 339 16.86 11.54 19.87
N PRO A 340 15.54 11.83 19.86
CA PRO A 340 15.00 13.06 20.43
C PRO A 340 15.41 13.31 21.89
N SER A 341 15.42 12.25 22.71
CA SER A 341 15.81 12.33 24.12
C SER A 341 17.31 12.62 24.29
N ALA A 342 18.16 11.98 23.47
CA ALA A 342 19.60 12.26 23.49
C ALA A 342 19.89 13.68 23.00
N TRP A 343 19.25 14.11 21.91
CA TRP A 343 19.37 15.46 21.37
C TRP A 343 19.05 16.55 22.40
N ARG A 344 17.94 16.38 23.15
CA ARG A 344 17.55 17.30 24.22
C ARG A 344 18.61 17.38 25.31
N ARG A 345 19.13 16.24 25.75
CA ARG A 345 20.16 16.17 26.79
C ARG A 345 21.44 16.86 26.36
N ASP A 346 21.87 16.65 25.11
CA ASP A 346 23.12 17.22 24.60
C ASP A 346 23.01 18.76 24.48
N ARG A 347 21.87 19.29 24.01
CA ARG A 347 21.61 20.74 23.93
C ARG A 347 21.56 21.40 25.31
N ARG A 348 20.98 20.75 26.32
CA ARG A 348 20.97 21.26 27.71
C ARG A 348 22.35 21.18 28.37
N GLY A 349 23.09 20.11 28.09
CA GLY A 349 24.46 19.92 28.58
C GLY A 349 25.50 20.84 27.93
N ALA A 350 25.20 21.38 26.74
CA ALA A 350 26.01 22.41 26.07
C ALA A 350 25.73 23.82 26.62
N GLY A 351 24.47 24.16 26.91
CA GLY A 351 24.10 25.45 27.52
C GLY A 351 24.60 25.65 28.95
N ALA A 352 24.90 24.58 29.67
CA ALA A 352 25.48 24.63 31.02
C ALA A 352 27.02 24.74 31.05
N ARG A 353 27.70 24.73 29.89
CA ARG A 353 29.17 24.76 29.78
C ARG A 353 29.73 26.05 29.16
N THR A 354 28.91 27.07 28.95
CA THR A 354 29.38 28.39 28.53
C THR A 354 29.52 29.25 29.79
N PRO A 355 30.76 29.62 30.20
CA PRO A 355 31.01 30.38 31.42
C PRO A 355 30.50 31.83 31.36
#